data_AF-A0A7W1DBB9-F1
#
_entry.id   AF-A0A7W1DBB9-F1
#
_cell.length_a   1.000
_cell.length_b   1.000
_cell.length_c   1.000
_cell.angle_alpha   90.00
_cell.angle_beta   90.00
_cell.angle_gamma   90.00
#
_symmetry.space_group_name_H-M   'P 1'
#
loop_
_entity.id
_entity.type
_entity.pdbx_description
1 polymer ?
#
loop_
_entity_poly.entity_id
_entity_poly.type
_entity_poly.pdbx_seq_one_letter_code
_entity_poly.pdbx_strand_id
1 'polypeptide(L)'
;MRRTKTLGDRTANGEFYVVKVKVSSDAKRATLGLNTVDAKAVDAQKQTYTRDEQAETQLGEQPPFDRKISPVESFGKEIVFDLPADIKNLRLDIREDYGIDHLIEAVLIGDEDSILHKRNYFKLETNEQVAGD
;
A
#
# COMPACT_ATOMS: atom_id res chain seq x y z
N MET A 1 -7.04 -2.49 5.69
CA MET A 1 -6.33 -1.20 5.99
C MET A 1 -6.81 -0.61 7.32
N ARG A 2 -6.09 0.34 7.94
CA ARG A 2 -6.56 1.07 9.14
C ARG A 2 -6.51 2.59 8.97
N ARG A 3 -7.40 3.30 9.69
CA ARG A 3 -7.46 4.77 9.75
C ARG A 3 -7.13 5.24 11.16
N THR A 4 -6.40 6.34 11.28
CA THR A 4 -6.08 6.95 12.59
C THR A 4 -5.85 8.45 12.46
N LYS A 5 -6.22 9.21 13.49
CA LYS A 5 -5.92 10.65 13.57
C LYS A 5 -4.49 10.93 13.98
N THR A 6 -3.84 9.97 14.64
CA THR A 6 -2.48 10.09 15.15
C THR A 6 -1.66 8.86 14.79
N LEU A 7 -0.39 9.07 14.47
CA LEU A 7 0.56 8.02 14.14
C LEU A 7 1.93 8.38 14.74
N GLY A 8 2.36 7.64 15.76
CA GLY A 8 3.48 8.04 16.60
C GLY A 8 3.24 9.43 17.20
N ASP A 9 4.19 10.33 17.01
CA ASP A 9 4.11 11.72 17.49
C ASP A 9 3.42 12.68 16.51
N ARG A 10 2.91 12.16 15.38
CA ARG A 10 2.26 12.98 14.34
C ARG A 10 0.76 12.96 14.44
N THR A 11 0.15 14.09 14.11
CA THR A 11 -1.31 14.24 13.92
C THR A 11 -1.59 14.50 12.45
N ALA A 12 -2.58 13.80 11.90
CA ALA A 12 -3.01 13.95 10.51
C ALA A 12 -3.67 15.31 10.27
N ASN A 13 -3.56 15.85 9.05
CA ASN A 13 -4.36 17.00 8.64
C ASN A 13 -5.85 16.63 8.49
N GLY A 14 -6.13 15.37 8.16
CA GLY A 14 -7.46 14.78 8.30
C GLY A 14 -7.37 13.45 9.05
N GLU A 15 -7.08 12.38 8.31
CA GLU A 15 -6.84 11.05 8.85
C GLU A 15 -5.68 10.38 8.11
N PHE A 16 -4.83 9.68 8.86
CA PHE A 16 -3.85 8.77 8.28
C PHE A 16 -4.53 7.49 7.84
N TYR A 17 -4.37 7.16 6.57
CA TYR A 17 -4.73 5.87 5.98
C TYR A 17 -3.48 5.02 5.90
N VAL A 18 -3.37 4.04 6.80
CA VAL A 18 -2.27 3.08 6.81
C VAL A 18 -2.68 1.85 6.00
N VAL A 19 -2.01 1.69 4.86
CA VAL A 19 -2.32 0.67 3.85
C VAL A 19 -1.22 -0.37 3.86
N LYS A 20 -1.59 -1.62 4.17
CA LYS A 20 -0.67 -2.75 4.10
C LYS A 20 -0.64 -3.28 2.67
N VAL A 21 0.53 -3.20 2.04
CA VAL A 21 0.83 -3.77 0.73
C VAL A 21 1.65 -5.03 0.91
N LYS A 22 1.35 -6.05 0.11
CA LYS A 22 2.21 -7.21 -0.07
C LYS A 22 3.01 -7.02 -1.35
N VAL A 23 4.28 -7.40 -1.31
CA VAL A 23 5.13 -7.52 -2.50
C VAL A 23 5.52 -8.98 -2.60
N SER A 24 5.17 -9.64 -3.69
CA SER A 24 5.49 -11.03 -4.00
C SER A 24 6.25 -11.12 -5.32
N SER A 25 7.03 -12.18 -5.50
CA SER A 25 7.63 -12.52 -6.79
C SER A 25 7.26 -13.95 -7.17
N ASP A 26 6.55 -14.10 -8.28
CA ASP A 26 6.31 -15.41 -8.92
C ASP A 26 7.44 -15.79 -9.90
N ALA A 27 8.52 -14.99 -9.96
CA ALA A 27 9.60 -15.24 -10.89
C ALA A 27 10.28 -16.57 -10.55
N LYS A 28 10.26 -17.54 -11.48
CA LYS A 28 10.81 -18.89 -11.25
C LYS A 28 12.32 -18.93 -10.95
N ARG A 29 13.07 -17.89 -11.30
CA ARG A 29 14.55 -17.87 -11.25
C ARG A 29 15.22 -16.52 -10.95
N ALA A 30 14.46 -15.42 -10.85
CA ALA A 30 15.05 -14.09 -10.73
C ALA A 30 14.69 -13.45 -9.38
N THR A 31 15.67 -12.76 -8.79
CA THR A 31 15.46 -11.91 -7.62
C THR A 31 14.87 -10.58 -8.09
N LEU A 32 13.76 -10.15 -7.50
CA LEU A 32 13.05 -8.91 -7.87
C LEU A 32 13.28 -7.85 -6.79
N GLY A 33 13.58 -6.62 -7.20
CA GLY A 33 13.58 -5.46 -6.30
C GLY A 33 12.90 -4.30 -7.01
N LEU A 34 11.95 -3.64 -6.36
CA LEU A 34 11.13 -2.60 -6.97
C LEU A 34 11.82 -1.23 -6.77
N ASN A 35 12.66 -0.83 -7.72
CA ASN A 35 13.51 0.36 -7.57
C ASN A 35 12.74 1.69 -7.66
N THR A 36 11.59 1.70 -8.33
CA THR A 36 10.83 2.92 -8.64
C THR A 36 9.33 2.72 -8.42
N VAL A 37 8.94 2.39 -7.18
CA VAL A 37 7.53 2.25 -6.80
C VAL A 37 6.89 3.63 -6.63
N ASP A 38 5.92 3.94 -7.49
CA ASP A 38 5.02 5.09 -7.35
C ASP A 38 3.68 4.59 -6.80
N ALA A 39 3.35 4.96 -5.56
CA ALA A 39 2.09 4.62 -4.92
C ALA A 39 1.29 5.88 -4.59
N LYS A 40 0.03 5.92 -5.04
CA LYS A 40 -0.89 7.05 -4.93
C LYS A 40 -2.25 6.57 -4.48
N ALA A 41 -2.92 7.35 -3.64
CA ALA A 41 -4.34 7.17 -3.37
C ALA A 41 -5.14 8.08 -4.33
N VAL A 42 -6.28 7.58 -4.83
CA VAL A 42 -7.11 8.26 -5.83
C VAL A 42 -8.56 8.25 -5.37
N ASP A 43 -9.20 9.40 -5.27
CA ASP A 43 -10.60 9.51 -4.84
C ASP A 43 -11.61 9.40 -6.00
N ALA A 44 -12.90 9.52 -5.66
CA ALA A 44 -14.00 9.51 -6.63
C ALA A 44 -13.90 10.64 -7.68
N GLN A 45 -13.29 11.78 -7.30
CA GLN A 45 -13.08 12.94 -8.16
C GLN A 45 -11.80 12.82 -9.01
N LYS A 46 -11.08 11.69 -8.91
CA LYS A 46 -9.78 11.44 -9.55
C LYS A 46 -8.67 12.35 -9.02
N GLN A 47 -8.83 12.95 -7.85
CA GLN A 47 -7.71 13.63 -7.19
C GLN A 47 -6.74 12.57 -6.66
N THR A 48 -5.44 12.85 -6.82
CA THR A 48 -4.38 11.94 -6.43
C THR A 48 -3.64 12.47 -5.20
N TYR A 49 -3.37 11.59 -4.25
CA TYR A 49 -2.65 11.88 -3.02
C TYR A 49 -1.40 11.01 -2.96
N THR A 50 -0.26 11.63 -2.71
CA THR A 50 1.04 10.94 -2.56
C THR A 50 1.19 10.37 -1.16
N ARG A 51 2.11 9.41 -1.00
CA ARG A 51 2.49 8.88 0.32
C ARG A 51 3.00 10.00 1.23
N ASP A 52 2.66 9.90 2.51
CA ASP A 52 3.29 10.68 3.58
C ASP A 52 4.48 9.89 4.13
N GLU A 53 5.63 10.02 3.46
CA GLU A 53 6.85 9.30 3.84
C GLU A 53 7.37 9.71 5.22
N GLN A 54 7.02 10.91 5.71
CA GLN A 54 7.36 11.31 7.09
C GLN A 54 6.50 10.56 8.11
N ALA A 55 5.20 10.40 7.86
CA ALA A 55 4.34 9.57 8.69
C ALA A 55 4.72 8.08 8.62
N GLU A 56 5.22 7.59 7.49
CA GLU A 56 5.74 6.21 7.37
C GLU A 56 6.89 5.92 8.34
N THR A 57 7.75 6.91 8.65
CA THR A 57 8.83 6.74 9.64
C THR A 57 8.32 6.39 11.04
N GLN A 58 7.06 6.71 11.35
CA GLN A 58 6.42 6.44 12.64
C GLN A 58 5.92 5.01 12.78
N LEU A 59 5.90 4.23 11.69
CA LEU A 59 5.47 2.82 11.69
C LEU A 59 6.56 1.85 12.15
N GLY A 60 7.78 2.35 12.41
CA GLY A 60 8.94 1.53 12.74
C GLY A 60 9.72 1.06 11.50
N GLU A 61 10.75 0.25 11.73
CA GLU A 61 11.60 -0.26 10.65
C GLU A 61 10.81 -1.24 9.77
N GLN A 62 10.83 -0.99 8.45
CA GLN A 62 10.11 -1.78 7.46
C GLN A 62 11.02 -2.09 6.29
N PRO A 63 10.84 -3.24 5.61
CA PRO A 63 11.60 -3.53 4.40
C PRO A 63 11.42 -2.42 3.35
N PRO A 64 12.51 -1.97 2.68
CA PRO A 64 12.40 -1.02 1.59
C PRO A 64 11.80 -1.72 0.35
N PHE A 65 11.22 -0.94 -0.57
CA PHE A 65 10.63 -1.48 -1.80
C PHE A 65 11.69 -2.11 -2.73
N ASP A 66 12.91 -1.58 -2.73
CA ASP A 66 14.03 -2.12 -3.50
C ASP A 66 14.65 -3.40 -2.89
N ARG A 67 14.14 -3.86 -1.74
CA ARG A 67 14.57 -5.11 -1.14
C ARG A 67 14.41 -6.23 -2.16
N LYS A 68 15.54 -6.86 -2.48
CA LYS A 68 15.58 -8.04 -3.32
C LYS A 68 14.81 -9.19 -2.66
N ILE A 69 13.78 -9.68 -3.34
CA ILE A 69 13.02 -10.87 -2.96
C ILE A 69 13.34 -12.04 -3.88
N SER A 70 13.54 -13.21 -3.28
CA SER A 70 13.77 -14.46 -4.01
C SER A 70 12.52 -14.90 -4.78
N PRO A 71 12.66 -15.82 -5.75
CA PRO A 71 11.53 -16.60 -6.26
C PRO A 71 10.64 -17.10 -5.13
N VAL A 72 9.31 -16.97 -5.27
CA VAL A 72 8.28 -17.38 -4.30
C VAL A 72 8.35 -16.70 -2.92
N GLU A 73 9.23 -15.71 -2.75
CA GLU A 73 9.29 -14.89 -1.54
C GLU A 73 8.26 -13.76 -1.62
N SER A 74 7.75 -13.36 -0.45
CA SER A 74 6.96 -12.14 -0.32
C SER A 74 7.27 -11.43 0.98
N PHE A 75 7.11 -10.11 0.99
CA PHE A 75 7.11 -9.31 2.22
C PHE A 75 5.90 -8.38 2.27
N GLY A 76 5.49 -8.04 3.50
CA GLY A 76 4.51 -7.00 3.75
C GLY A 76 5.19 -5.68 4.08
N LYS A 77 4.60 -4.57 3.65
CA LYS A 77 4.97 -3.21 4.03
C LYS A 77 3.70 -2.39 4.26
N GLU A 78 3.75 -1.43 5.14
CA GLU A 78 2.72 -0.43 5.37
C GLU A 78 3.17 0.90 4.76
N ILE A 79 2.30 1.50 3.96
CA ILE A 79 2.43 2.86 3.41
C ILE A 79 1.35 3.76 4.02
N VAL A 80 1.62 5.06 4.12
CA VAL A 80 0.73 6.02 4.78
C VAL A 80 0.30 7.12 3.82
N PHE A 81 -0.96 7.49 3.88
CA PHE A 81 -1.50 8.69 3.24
C PHE A 81 -2.17 9.58 4.29
N ASP A 82 -1.88 10.88 4.28
CA ASP A 82 -2.64 11.87 5.05
C ASP A 82 -3.76 12.44 4.16
N LEU A 83 -5.00 12.09 4.48
CA LEU A 83 -6.15 12.36 3.62
C LEU A 83 -7.23 13.16 4.36
N PRO A 84 -8.04 13.96 3.66
CA PRO A 84 -9.20 14.61 4.26
C PRO A 84 -10.17 13.59 4.90
N ALA A 85 -10.78 13.95 6.03
CA ALA A 85 -11.64 13.04 6.80
C ALA A 85 -12.93 12.61 6.06
N ASP A 86 -13.44 13.40 5.11
CA ASP A 86 -14.65 13.06 4.34
C ASP A 86 -14.34 12.33 3.02
N ILE A 87 -13.12 11.81 2.84
CA ILE A 87 -12.75 11.14 1.59
C ILE A 87 -13.52 9.82 1.42
N LYS A 88 -14.04 9.58 0.20
CA LYS A 88 -14.86 8.42 -0.15
C LYS A 88 -14.39 7.77 -1.44
N ASN A 89 -14.68 6.47 -1.57
CA ASN A 89 -14.32 5.64 -2.73
C ASN A 89 -12.83 5.74 -3.10
N LEU A 90 -11.98 5.79 -2.08
CA LEU A 90 -10.55 5.87 -2.26
C LEU A 90 -10.03 4.58 -2.91
N ARG A 91 -9.10 4.74 -3.84
CA ARG A 91 -8.44 3.63 -4.52
C ARG A 91 -6.93 3.77 -4.48
N LEU A 92 -6.19 2.69 -4.28
CA LEU A 92 -4.74 2.67 -4.40
C LEU A 92 -4.34 2.45 -5.87
N ASP A 93 -3.53 3.34 -6.42
CA ASP A 93 -2.82 3.23 -7.69
C ASP A 93 -1.34 3.03 -7.38
N ILE A 94 -0.80 1.83 -7.61
CA ILE A 94 0.60 1.50 -7.39
C ILE A 94 1.24 1.04 -8.70
N ARG A 95 2.40 1.60 -9.04
CA ARG A 95 3.11 1.40 -10.31
C ARG A 95 4.59 1.22 -10.08
N GLU A 96 5.22 0.46 -10.95
CA GLU A 96 6.67 0.51 -11.14
C GLU A 96 6.95 1.22 -12.47
N ASP A 97 7.75 2.29 -12.42
CA ASP A 97 8.04 3.15 -13.59
C ASP A 97 8.89 2.45 -14.68
N TYR A 98 9.65 1.42 -14.32
CA TYR A 98 10.39 0.59 -15.26
C TYR A 98 9.53 -0.61 -15.66
N GLY A 99 9.39 -0.86 -16.97
CA GLY A 99 8.52 -1.88 -17.57
C GLY A 99 8.88 -3.33 -17.24
N ILE A 100 8.85 -3.68 -15.97
CA ILE A 100 8.95 -5.05 -15.49
C ILE A 100 7.54 -5.64 -15.54
N ASP A 101 7.34 -6.52 -16.53
CA ASP A 101 6.15 -7.35 -16.77
C ASP A 101 5.89 -8.37 -15.63
N HIS A 102 6.57 -8.24 -14.48
CA HIS A 102 6.60 -9.22 -13.40
C HIS A 102 5.84 -8.72 -12.17
N LEU A 103 4.57 -9.15 -12.08
CA LEU A 103 3.82 -9.51 -10.87
C LEU A 103 4.17 -8.75 -9.58
N ILE A 104 3.65 -7.53 -9.44
CA ILE A 104 3.43 -6.92 -8.13
C ILE A 104 2.00 -7.25 -7.71
N GLU A 105 1.80 -8.26 -6.87
CA GLU A 105 0.50 -8.50 -6.24
C GLU A 105 0.38 -7.61 -5.01
N ALA A 106 -0.04 -6.35 -5.20
CA ALA A 106 -0.38 -5.46 -4.09
C ALA A 106 -1.71 -5.91 -3.45
N VAL A 107 -1.66 -6.98 -2.67
CA VAL A 107 -2.83 -7.42 -1.89
C VAL A 107 -2.95 -6.52 -0.67
N LEU A 108 -4.09 -5.83 -0.55
CA LEU A 108 -4.53 -5.24 0.71
C LEU A 108 -4.74 -6.39 1.70
N ILE A 109 -3.81 -6.57 2.63
CA ILE A 109 -3.94 -7.63 3.63
C ILE A 109 -5.18 -7.31 4.48
N GLY A 110 -6.24 -8.10 4.28
CA GLY A 110 -7.57 -7.88 4.83
C GLY A 110 -8.74 -8.10 3.84
N ASP A 111 -8.45 -8.22 2.54
CA ASP A 111 -9.39 -8.60 1.48
C ASP A 111 -8.75 -9.75 0.67
N GLU A 112 -9.12 -10.99 1.01
CA GLU A 112 -8.41 -12.21 0.55
C GLU A 112 -8.68 -12.59 -0.92
N ASP A 113 -9.43 -11.79 -1.69
CA ASP A 113 -9.86 -12.12 -3.06
C ASP A 113 -9.11 -11.38 -4.19
N SER A 114 -8.17 -10.47 -3.87
CA SER A 114 -7.55 -9.60 -4.88
C SER A 114 -6.21 -10.14 -5.42
N ILE A 115 -6.25 -11.20 -6.24
CA ILE A 115 -5.09 -11.74 -7.00
C ILE A 115 -5.16 -11.24 -8.45
N LEU A 116 -4.48 -10.16 -8.88
CA LEU A 116 -4.60 -9.72 -10.28
C LEU A 116 -3.37 -9.04 -10.92
N HIS A 117 -3.01 -9.56 -12.10
CA HIS A 117 -2.14 -8.97 -13.12
C HIS A 117 -2.86 -7.88 -13.94
N LYS A 118 -2.13 -6.82 -14.31
CA LYS A 118 -2.53 -5.59 -15.04
C LYS A 118 -3.08 -4.47 -14.16
N ARG A 119 -2.70 -3.25 -14.57
CA ARG A 119 -2.96 -1.92 -13.98
C ARG A 119 -4.34 -1.83 -13.29
N ASN A 120 -4.35 -1.93 -11.96
CA ASN A 120 -5.58 -1.96 -11.16
C ASN A 120 -5.56 -0.89 -10.07
N TYR A 121 -6.72 -0.27 -9.89
CA TYR A 121 -7.03 0.61 -8.79
C TYR A 121 -7.65 -0.24 -7.65
N PHE A 122 -7.02 -0.34 -6.48
CA PHE A 122 -7.54 -1.14 -5.37
C PHE A 122 -8.49 -0.32 -4.52
N LYS A 123 -9.76 -0.71 -4.40
CA LYS A 123 -10.68 -0.04 -3.48
C LYS A 123 -10.17 -0.20 -2.05
N LEU A 124 -10.04 0.92 -1.34
CA LEU A 124 -9.60 0.94 0.04
C LEU A 124 -10.83 0.80 0.93
N GLU A 125 -11.03 -0.41 1.49
CA GLU A 125 -12.08 -0.74 2.46
C GLU A 125 -11.51 -1.01 3.86
N THR A 126 -12.16 -0.44 4.88
CA THR A 126 -11.65 -0.51 6.27
C THR A 126 -11.83 -1.93 6.78
N ASN A 127 -10.76 -2.57 7.26
CA ASN A 127 -10.92 -3.77 8.09
C ASN A 127 -11.35 -3.30 9.47
N GLU A 128 -12.66 -3.21 9.68
CA GLU A 128 -13.20 -3.22 11.04
C GLU A 128 -12.94 -4.62 11.59
N GLN A 129 -11.81 -4.81 12.27
CA GLN A 129 -11.70 -5.93 13.21
C GLN A 129 -12.73 -5.64 14.31
N VAL A 130 -13.87 -6.31 14.19
CA VAL A 130 -14.86 -6.43 15.26
C VAL A 130 -14.13 -7.10 16.41
N ALA A 131 -13.75 -6.32 17.43
CA ALA A 131 -13.38 -6.88 18.72
C ALA A 131 -14.65 -7.53 19.29
N GLY A 132 -14.70 -8.86 19.22
CA GLY A 132 -15.79 -9.65 19.76
C GLY A 132 -15.70 -9.71 21.28
N ASP A 133 -16.83 -9.33 21.90
CA ASP A 133 -17.38 -9.64 23.23
C ASP A 133 -16.46 -9.61 24.46
#